data_AF-A0A7S2I5W8-F1
#
_entry.id   AF-A0A7S2I5W8-F1
#
_cell.length_a   1.000
_cell.length_b   1.000
_cell.length_c   1.000
_cell.angle_alpha   90.00
_cell.angle_beta   90.00
_cell.angle_gamma   90.00
#
_symmetry.space_group_name_H-M   'P 1'
#
loop_
_entity.id
_entity.type
_entity.pdbx_description
1 polymer ?
#
loop_
_entity_poly.entity_id
_entity_poly.type
_entity_poly.pdbx_seq_one_letter_code
_entity_poly.pdbx_strand_id
1 'polypeptide(L)'
;YGLSWPKGARAREDWPETLRELAKAFWEEVKVVQPNGPYQLAGHSFGAVVCLEMAKVAEEHGAAVSMVALMDPRHLGGADATDVGAAFASTSLADSLALLAQTVPDGSKYAEALEDISKSEAADRDAAARRVLSPAVLASLEHVHETTKWYSTLLAGGAG
;
A
#
# COMPACT_ATOMS: atom_id res chain seq x y z
N TYR A 1 1.93 5.73 -18.15
CA TYR A 1 1.61 4.34 -17.79
C TYR A 1 1.53 4.27 -16.28
N GLY A 2 0.46 3.70 -15.72
CA GLY A 2 0.25 3.62 -14.26
C GLY A 2 0.42 2.19 -13.77
N LEU A 3 1.05 2.03 -12.61
CA LEU A 3 1.28 0.74 -11.97
C LEU A 3 0.51 0.70 -10.66
N SER A 4 -0.13 -0.43 -10.38
CA SER A 4 -0.85 -0.65 -9.14
C SER A 4 -0.65 -2.08 -8.66
N TRP A 5 -0.63 -2.25 -7.35
CA TRP A 5 -0.67 -3.54 -6.69
C TRP A 5 -1.69 -3.50 -5.55
N PRO A 6 -2.43 -4.59 -5.29
CA PRO A 6 -2.43 -5.88 -5.98
C PRO A 6 -3.05 -5.85 -7.39
N LYS A 7 -2.68 -6.82 -8.22
CA LYS A 7 -3.19 -6.96 -9.59
C LYS A 7 -4.19 -8.10 -9.71
N GLY A 8 -5.43 -7.76 -10.05
CA GLY A 8 -6.48 -8.75 -10.30
C GLY A 8 -6.74 -9.64 -9.09
N ALA A 9 -7.04 -10.92 -9.34
CA ALA A 9 -7.36 -11.92 -8.32
C ALA A 9 -6.13 -12.72 -7.83
N ARG A 10 -4.93 -12.13 -7.80
CA ARG A 10 -3.75 -12.82 -7.24
C ARG A 10 -3.97 -13.15 -5.77
N ALA A 11 -3.74 -14.40 -5.40
CA ALA A 11 -3.82 -14.87 -4.03
C ALA A 11 -2.77 -14.17 -3.17
N ARG A 12 -3.04 -14.03 -1.86
CA ARG A 12 -2.21 -13.22 -0.95
C ARG A 12 -0.80 -13.81 -0.78
N GLU A 13 -0.69 -15.11 -0.94
CA GLU A 13 0.55 -15.89 -0.84
C GLU A 13 1.50 -15.60 -2.02
N ASP A 14 0.98 -15.09 -3.13
CA ASP A 14 1.76 -14.73 -4.33
C ASP A 14 2.20 -13.25 -4.33
N TRP A 15 1.98 -12.53 -3.23
CA TRP A 15 2.37 -11.13 -3.14
C TRP A 15 3.85 -11.00 -2.80
N PRO A 16 4.56 -10.01 -3.39
CA PRO A 16 5.95 -9.74 -3.05
C PRO A 16 6.15 -9.58 -1.54
N GLU A 17 7.15 -10.22 -0.97
CA GLU A 17 7.43 -10.13 0.47
C GLU A 17 8.36 -8.96 0.80
N THR A 18 9.11 -8.48 -0.20
CA THR A 18 10.03 -7.35 -0.07
C THR A 18 9.73 -6.22 -1.05
N LEU A 19 10.12 -5.00 -0.66
CA LEU A 19 10.00 -3.82 -1.53
C LEU A 19 10.73 -4.05 -2.86
N ARG A 20 11.88 -4.73 -2.80
CA ARG A 20 12.70 -5.05 -3.97
C ARG A 20 12.03 -6.05 -4.90
N GLU A 21 11.33 -7.05 -4.38
CA GLU A 21 10.52 -7.96 -5.21
C GLU A 21 9.37 -7.24 -5.89
N LEU A 22 8.68 -6.33 -5.19
CA LEU A 22 7.64 -5.51 -5.79
C LEU A 22 8.21 -4.62 -6.91
N ALA A 23 9.35 -3.97 -6.65
CA ALA A 23 10.04 -3.14 -7.62
C ALA A 23 10.47 -3.93 -8.86
N LYS A 24 10.97 -5.16 -8.70
CA LYS A 24 11.29 -6.06 -9.82
C LYS A 24 10.04 -6.43 -10.61
N ALA A 25 8.96 -6.81 -9.95
CA ALA A 25 7.71 -7.14 -10.62
C ALA A 25 7.19 -5.97 -11.49
N PHE A 26 7.23 -4.75 -10.95
CA PHE A 26 6.89 -3.55 -11.70
C PHE A 26 7.87 -3.22 -12.83
N TRP A 27 9.17 -3.43 -12.60
CA TRP A 27 10.18 -3.21 -13.63
C TRP A 27 9.98 -4.09 -14.86
N GLU A 28 9.70 -5.38 -14.67
CA GLU A 28 9.43 -6.30 -15.77
C GLU A 28 8.25 -5.84 -16.63
N GLU A 29 7.21 -5.29 -16.00
CA GLU A 29 6.07 -4.75 -16.74
C GLU A 29 6.40 -3.47 -17.49
N VAL A 30 7.17 -2.56 -16.87
CA VAL A 30 7.66 -1.36 -17.54
C VAL A 30 8.44 -1.76 -18.78
N LYS A 31 9.26 -2.82 -18.70
CA LYS A 31 10.07 -3.31 -19.82
C LYS A 31 9.25 -3.92 -20.96
N VAL A 32 8.10 -4.51 -20.67
CA VAL A 32 7.15 -4.96 -21.71
C VAL A 32 6.61 -3.77 -22.50
N VAL A 33 6.31 -2.66 -21.83
CA VAL A 33 5.71 -1.47 -22.45
C VAL A 33 6.76 -0.57 -23.10
N GLN A 34 7.89 -0.38 -22.44
CA GLN A 34 9.02 0.43 -22.88
C GLN A 34 10.31 -0.39 -22.71
N PRO A 35 10.75 -1.10 -23.77
CA PRO A 35 11.94 -1.93 -23.69
C PRO A 35 13.25 -1.15 -23.55
N ASN A 36 13.30 0.13 -23.95
CA ASN A 36 14.52 0.93 -23.96
C ASN A 36 14.32 2.28 -23.25
N GLY A 37 15.35 2.71 -22.51
CA GLY A 37 15.35 3.97 -21.78
C GLY A 37 15.67 5.20 -22.65
N PRO A 38 15.92 6.36 -22.02
CA PRO A 38 15.95 6.56 -20.57
C PRO A 38 14.55 6.54 -19.94
N TYR A 39 14.46 6.03 -18.72
CA TYR A 39 13.21 5.94 -17.96
C TYR A 39 13.00 7.19 -17.11
N GLN A 40 11.75 7.58 -16.93
CA GLN A 40 11.32 8.63 -16.03
C GLN A 40 10.26 8.04 -15.11
N LEU A 41 10.55 8.00 -13.82
CA LEU A 41 9.71 7.38 -12.81
C LEU A 41 9.09 8.47 -11.94
N ALA A 42 7.84 8.28 -11.53
CA ALA A 42 7.17 9.19 -10.63
C ALA A 42 6.28 8.42 -9.67
N GLY A 43 6.37 8.74 -8.39
CA GLY A 43 5.61 8.05 -7.35
C GLY A 43 5.16 9.01 -6.27
N HIS A 44 3.96 8.76 -5.75
CA HIS A 44 3.39 9.47 -4.61
C HIS A 44 3.36 8.57 -3.38
N SER A 45 3.66 9.11 -2.20
CA SER A 45 3.55 8.40 -0.92
C SER A 45 4.38 7.11 -0.93
N PHE A 46 3.75 5.93 -0.75
CA PHE A 46 4.42 4.64 -0.88
C PHE A 46 5.02 4.41 -2.28
N GLY A 47 4.33 4.84 -3.32
CA GLY A 47 4.80 4.71 -4.71
C GLY A 47 6.10 5.46 -4.97
N ALA A 48 6.40 6.52 -4.21
CA ALA A 48 7.68 7.22 -4.30
C ALA A 48 8.85 6.32 -3.88
N VAL A 49 8.66 5.57 -2.78
CA VAL A 49 9.63 4.60 -2.26
C VAL A 49 9.83 3.45 -3.25
N VAL A 50 8.74 2.95 -3.83
CA VAL A 50 8.80 1.92 -4.89
C VAL A 50 9.56 2.43 -6.11
N CYS A 51 9.36 3.68 -6.54
CA CYS A 51 10.07 4.24 -7.69
C CYS A 51 11.58 4.34 -7.46
N LEU A 52 12.02 4.64 -6.23
CA LEU A 52 13.44 4.63 -5.89
C LEU A 52 14.04 3.21 -5.99
N GLU A 53 13.37 2.22 -5.41
CA GLU A 53 13.87 0.83 -5.49
C GLU A 53 13.81 0.31 -6.93
N MET A 54 12.79 0.68 -7.71
CA MET A 54 12.69 0.35 -9.12
C MET A 54 13.79 1.01 -9.96
N ALA A 55 14.23 2.23 -9.59
CA ALA A 55 15.37 2.86 -10.24
C ALA A 55 16.67 2.07 -9.99
N LYS A 56 16.92 1.60 -8.76
CA LYS A 56 18.06 0.72 -8.46
C LYS A 56 18.01 -0.57 -9.27
N VAL A 57 16.85 -1.22 -9.31
CA VAL A 57 16.64 -2.43 -10.13
C VAL A 57 16.92 -2.13 -11.60
N ALA A 58 16.44 -1.00 -12.14
CA ALA A 58 16.70 -0.61 -13.51
C ALA A 58 18.20 -0.44 -13.80
N GLU A 59 18.92 0.29 -12.94
CA GLU A 59 20.37 0.52 -13.07
C GLU A 59 21.17 -0.78 -13.02
N GLU A 60 20.81 -1.72 -12.13
CA GLU A 60 21.42 -3.05 -12.05
C GLU A 60 21.25 -3.87 -13.35
N HIS A 61 20.18 -3.61 -14.12
CA HIS A 61 19.94 -4.22 -15.43
C HIS A 61 20.50 -3.38 -16.59
N GLY A 62 21.37 -2.41 -16.31
CA GLY A 62 22.02 -1.55 -17.30
C GLY A 62 21.07 -0.54 -17.96
N ALA A 63 19.92 -0.27 -17.36
CA ALA A 63 18.92 0.64 -17.90
C ALA A 63 19.10 2.05 -17.32
N ALA A 64 19.17 3.05 -18.19
CA ALA A 64 19.35 4.44 -17.76
C ALA A 64 18.05 5.04 -17.21
N VAL A 65 18.07 5.55 -15.98
CA VAL A 65 16.97 6.34 -15.39
C VAL A 65 17.34 7.81 -15.41
N SER A 66 16.60 8.60 -16.18
CA SER A 66 16.84 10.05 -16.32
C SER A 66 16.22 10.90 -15.22
N MET A 67 15.18 10.39 -14.57
CA MET A 67 14.48 11.12 -13.51
C MET A 67 13.70 10.17 -12.60
N VAL A 68 13.70 10.48 -11.30
CA VAL A 68 12.76 9.92 -10.33
C VAL A 68 12.10 11.07 -9.57
N ALA A 69 10.80 11.29 -9.80
CA ALA A 69 10.01 12.31 -9.13
C ALA A 69 9.33 11.72 -7.89
N LEU A 70 9.61 12.29 -6.72
CA LEU A 70 9.05 11.85 -5.43
C LEU A 70 8.05 12.88 -4.95
N MET A 71 6.81 12.46 -4.76
CA MET A 71 5.74 13.31 -4.24
C MET A 71 5.36 12.83 -2.85
N ASP A 72 5.69 13.62 -1.84
CA ASP A 72 5.37 13.36 -0.42
C ASP A 72 5.70 11.91 0.03
N PRO A 73 6.98 11.49 -0.05
CA PRO A 73 7.36 10.11 0.23
C PRO A 73 7.15 9.77 1.71
N ARG A 74 6.54 8.60 1.96
CA ARG A 74 6.22 8.12 3.33
C ARG A 74 7.47 7.89 4.19
N HIS A 75 8.57 7.46 3.58
CA HIS A 75 9.83 7.19 4.26
C HIS A 75 10.95 7.11 3.23
N LEU A 76 12.11 7.73 3.50
CA LEU A 76 13.27 7.71 2.59
C LEU A 76 14.52 7.07 3.24
N GLY A 77 14.41 6.54 4.46
CA GLY A 77 15.55 6.05 5.24
C GLY A 77 16.29 7.20 5.94
N GLY A 78 16.23 7.23 7.27
CA GLY A 78 16.93 8.20 8.12
C GLY A 78 16.73 7.85 9.60
N ALA A 79 17.77 8.01 10.42
CA ALA A 79 17.78 7.56 11.82
C ALA A 79 16.67 8.19 12.70
N ASP A 80 16.16 9.36 12.30
CA ASP A 80 15.08 10.10 12.98
C ASP A 80 13.75 10.10 12.20
N ALA A 81 13.65 9.30 11.13
CA ALA A 81 12.42 9.24 10.37
C ALA A 81 11.34 8.55 11.19
N THR A 82 10.20 9.22 11.41
CA THR A 82 9.04 8.65 12.07
C THR A 82 8.68 7.32 11.39
N ASP A 83 8.59 6.25 12.18
CA ASP A 83 8.18 4.94 11.70
C ASP A 83 6.67 4.95 11.43
N VAL A 84 6.30 5.60 10.32
CA VAL A 84 4.95 5.58 9.81
C VAL A 84 4.52 4.15 9.48
N GLY A 85 5.46 3.26 9.15
CA GLY A 85 5.20 1.84 8.91
C GLY A 85 4.60 1.16 10.14
N ALA A 86 5.16 1.38 11.33
CA ALA A 86 4.61 0.86 12.58
C ALA A 86 3.20 1.39 12.88
N ALA A 87 2.92 2.67 12.59
CA ALA A 87 1.58 3.24 12.76
C ALA A 87 0.54 2.61 11.81
N PHE A 88 0.94 2.25 10.59
CA PHE A 88 0.06 1.51 9.68
C PHE A 88 -0.03 0.01 10.04
N ALA A 89 1.02 -0.58 10.62
CA ALA A 89 1.00 -1.96 11.08
C ALA A 89 0.03 -2.17 12.27
N SER A 90 -0.14 -1.16 13.12
CA SER A 90 -1.10 -1.16 14.23
C SER A 90 -2.52 -0.76 13.82
N THR A 91 -2.78 -0.45 12.55
CA THR A 91 -4.11 -0.11 12.05
C THR A 91 -5.04 -1.31 12.20
N SER A 92 -6.19 -1.12 12.86
CA SER A 92 -7.25 -2.13 13.01
C SER A 92 -8.15 -2.21 11.78
N LEU A 93 -9.02 -3.22 11.71
CA LEU A 93 -10.02 -3.32 10.65
C LEU A 93 -11.01 -2.14 10.74
N ALA A 94 -11.38 -1.74 11.96
CA ALA A 94 -12.21 -0.57 12.20
C ALA A 94 -11.55 0.74 11.72
N ASP A 95 -10.24 0.93 11.95
CA ASP A 95 -9.50 2.11 11.46
C ASP A 95 -9.47 2.14 9.93
N SER A 96 -9.34 0.96 9.30
CA SER A 96 -9.38 0.83 7.84
C SER A 96 -10.75 1.22 7.27
N LEU A 97 -11.85 0.93 7.99
CA LEU A 97 -13.19 1.34 7.58
C LEU A 97 -13.35 2.85 7.69
N ALA A 98 -12.84 3.46 8.76
CA ALA A 98 -12.88 4.90 8.96
C ALA A 98 -12.10 5.63 7.86
N LEU A 99 -10.96 5.09 7.43
CA LEU A 99 -10.17 5.63 6.33
C LEU A 99 -10.89 5.45 4.98
N LEU A 100 -11.46 4.27 4.73
CA LEU A 100 -12.24 4.00 3.52
C LEU A 100 -13.43 4.98 3.40
N ALA A 101 -14.15 5.22 4.50
CA ALA A 101 -15.28 6.14 4.54
C ALA A 101 -14.90 7.61 4.23
N GLN A 102 -13.64 8.00 4.42
CA GLN A 102 -13.19 9.36 4.09
C GLN A 102 -12.73 9.48 2.63
N THR A 103 -12.43 8.37 1.97
CA THR A 103 -11.76 8.35 0.66
C THR A 103 -12.68 7.97 -0.49
N VAL A 104 -13.81 7.30 -0.22
CA VAL A 104 -14.79 6.96 -1.26
C VAL A 104 -15.88 8.02 -1.40
N PRO A 105 -16.38 8.30 -2.64
CA PRO A 105 -17.37 9.35 -2.89
C PRO A 105 -18.66 9.22 -2.07
N ASP A 106 -19.06 7.99 -1.73
CA ASP A 106 -20.25 7.69 -0.94
C ASP A 106 -19.88 7.12 0.43
N GLY A 107 -18.92 7.76 1.09
CA GLY A 107 -18.41 7.31 2.39
C GLY A 107 -19.41 7.45 3.53
N SER A 108 -20.37 8.36 3.39
CA SER A 108 -21.43 8.62 4.39
C SER A 108 -22.28 7.39 4.70
N LYS A 109 -22.39 6.44 3.76
CA LYS A 109 -23.11 5.17 3.97
C LYS A 109 -22.51 4.30 5.08
N TYR A 110 -21.26 4.56 5.49
CA TYR A 110 -20.61 3.84 6.59
C TYR A 110 -20.77 4.54 7.94
N ALA A 111 -21.41 5.72 8.01
CA ALA A 111 -21.48 6.51 9.23
C ALA A 111 -22.18 5.78 10.38
N GLU A 112 -23.33 5.14 10.11
CA GLU A 112 -24.06 4.36 11.12
C GLU A 112 -23.24 3.16 11.61
N ALA A 113 -22.60 2.44 10.69
CA ALA A 113 -21.72 1.32 11.04
C ALA A 113 -20.53 1.77 11.90
N LEU A 114 -19.90 2.90 11.56
CA LEU A 114 -18.81 3.49 12.34
C LEU A 114 -19.26 3.93 13.72
N GLU A 115 -20.45 4.52 13.84
CA GLU A 115 -21.04 4.88 15.13
C GLU A 115 -21.27 3.63 15.99
N ASP A 116 -21.85 2.58 15.43
CA ASP A 116 -22.09 1.33 16.14
C ASP A 116 -20.81 0.61 16.57
N ILE A 117 -19.78 0.62 15.73
CA ILE A 117 -18.45 0.09 16.08
C ILE A 117 -17.83 0.93 17.20
N SER A 118 -18.01 2.26 17.17
CA SER A 118 -17.42 3.17 18.18
C SER A 118 -17.97 2.94 19.59
N LYS A 119 -19.18 2.38 19.71
CA LYS A 119 -19.83 2.02 20.98
C LYS A 119 -19.19 0.79 21.65
N SER A 120 -18.39 0.02 20.92
CA SER A 120 -17.64 -1.13 21.45
C SER A 120 -16.29 -0.71 22.04
N GLU A 121 -15.84 -1.47 23.04
CA GLU A 121 -14.49 -1.37 23.59
C GLU A 121 -13.44 -1.56 22.48
N ALA A 122 -12.29 -0.89 22.61
CA ALA A 122 -11.28 -0.88 21.56
C ALA A 122 -10.84 -2.29 21.11
N ALA A 123 -10.75 -3.25 22.04
CA ALA A 123 -10.39 -4.63 21.76
C ALA A 123 -11.45 -5.40 20.93
N ASP A 124 -12.71 -4.95 20.95
CA ASP A 124 -13.84 -5.63 20.32
C ASP A 124 -14.31 -4.98 19.01
N ARG A 125 -13.71 -3.84 18.62
CA ARG A 125 -14.14 -3.05 17.45
C ARG A 125 -14.05 -3.82 16.13
N ASP A 126 -13.03 -4.66 15.96
CA ASP A 126 -12.89 -5.48 14.75
C ASP A 126 -13.96 -6.58 14.70
N ALA A 127 -14.30 -7.19 15.85
CA ALA A 127 -15.39 -8.14 15.94
C ALA A 127 -16.75 -7.45 15.67
N ALA A 128 -16.93 -6.23 16.17
CA ALA A 128 -18.10 -5.41 15.88
C ALA A 128 -18.20 -5.08 14.38
N ALA A 129 -17.11 -4.69 13.72
CA ALA A 129 -17.07 -4.41 12.30
C ALA A 129 -17.49 -5.63 11.46
N ARG A 130 -16.98 -6.82 11.80
CA ARG A 130 -17.35 -8.09 11.15
C ARG A 130 -18.82 -8.46 11.30
N ARG A 131 -19.47 -8.02 12.39
CA ARG A 131 -20.89 -8.26 12.67
C ARG A 131 -21.82 -7.28 11.95
N VAL A 132 -21.41 -6.02 11.83
CA VAL A 132 -22.25 -4.92 11.33
C VAL A 132 -22.18 -4.80 9.80
N LEU A 133 -21.03 -5.11 9.19
CA LEU A 133 -20.85 -4.95 7.75
C LEU A 133 -21.41 -6.14 6.95
N SER A 134 -21.97 -5.85 5.77
CA SER A 134 -22.36 -6.90 4.82
C SER A 134 -21.14 -7.70 4.33
N PRO A 135 -21.30 -8.98 3.93
CA PRO A 135 -20.17 -9.80 3.47
C PRO A 135 -19.36 -9.19 2.33
N ALA A 136 -20.01 -8.52 1.36
CA ALA A 136 -19.32 -7.90 0.23
C ALA A 136 -18.47 -6.68 0.64
N VAL A 137 -19.01 -5.85 1.56
CA VAL A 137 -18.28 -4.71 2.12
C VAL A 137 -17.13 -5.21 3.00
N LEU A 138 -17.37 -6.24 3.82
CA LEU A 138 -16.36 -6.82 4.67
C LEU A 138 -15.19 -7.38 3.85
N ALA A 139 -15.46 -8.15 2.79
CA ALA A 139 -14.41 -8.68 1.92
C ALA A 139 -13.57 -7.56 1.26
N SER A 140 -14.22 -6.48 0.84
CA SER A 140 -13.51 -5.31 0.27
C SER A 140 -12.67 -4.60 1.33
N LEU A 141 -13.20 -4.46 2.55
CA LEU A 141 -12.50 -3.83 3.67
C LEU A 141 -11.31 -4.67 4.13
N GLU A 142 -11.47 -5.98 4.25
CA GLU A 142 -10.39 -6.92 4.56
C GLU A 142 -9.29 -6.82 3.51
N HIS A 143 -9.64 -6.75 2.22
CA HIS A 143 -8.66 -6.54 1.16
C HIS A 143 -7.86 -5.23 1.33
N VAL A 144 -8.54 -4.12 1.64
CA VAL A 144 -7.89 -2.83 1.91
C VAL A 144 -6.98 -2.90 3.14
N HIS A 145 -7.46 -3.55 4.20
CA HIS A 145 -6.75 -3.71 5.46
C HIS A 145 -5.48 -4.55 5.28
N GLU A 146 -5.59 -5.70 4.60
CA GLU A 146 -4.44 -6.57 4.30
C GLU A 146 -3.43 -5.88 3.38
N THR A 147 -3.90 -5.09 2.41
CA THR A 147 -3.03 -4.27 1.56
C THR A 147 -2.27 -3.22 2.38
N THR A 148 -2.95 -2.58 3.33
CA THR A 148 -2.34 -1.59 4.22
C THR A 148 -1.26 -2.22 5.10
N LYS A 149 -1.56 -3.37 5.72
CA LYS A 149 -0.58 -4.12 6.52
C LYS A 149 0.62 -4.57 5.69
N TRP A 150 0.37 -5.08 4.48
CA TRP A 150 1.41 -5.50 3.56
C TRP A 150 2.34 -4.34 3.17
N TYR A 151 1.82 -3.14 2.88
CA TYR A 151 2.68 -1.98 2.65
C TYR A 151 3.61 -1.68 3.83
N SER A 152 3.11 -1.80 5.06
CA SER A 152 3.91 -1.58 6.26
C SER A 152 5.06 -2.58 6.37
N THR A 153 4.81 -3.87 6.06
CA THR A 153 5.87 -4.89 6.09
C THR A 153 6.95 -4.62 5.05
N LEU A 154 6.55 -4.16 3.85
CA LEU A 154 7.52 -3.81 2.80
C LEU A 154 8.42 -2.64 3.19
N LEU A 155 7.88 -1.65 3.91
CA LEU A 155 8.65 -0.50 4.38
C LEU A 155 9.58 -0.86 5.55
N ALA A 156 9.13 -1.73 6.47
CA ALA A 156 9.94 -2.14 7.62
C ALA A 156 11.14 -3.03 7.24
N GLY A 157 11.00 -3.84 6.19
CA GLY A 157 12.06 -4.76 5.73
C GLY A 157 13.18 -4.10 4.90
N GLY A 158 13.09 -2.81 4.58
CA GLY A 158 14.02 -2.10 3.70
C GLY A 158 15.33 -1.60 4.34
N ALA A 159 15.57 -1.89 5.63
CA ALA A 159 16.73 -1.40 6.38
C ALA A 159 17.97 -2.32 6.33
N GLY A 160 18.08 -3.19 5.32
CA GLY A 160 19.19 -4.14 5.13
C GLY A 160 20.17 -3.71 4.03
#